data_AF-A0A399D0A9-F1
#
_entry.id   AF-A0A399D0A9-F1
#
_cell.length_a   1.000
_cell.length_b   1.000
_cell.length_c   1.000
_cell.angle_alpha   90.00
_cell.angle_beta   90.00
_cell.angle_gamma   90.00
#
_symmetry.space_group_name_H-M   'P 1'
#
loop_
_entity.id
_entity.type
_entity.pdbx_description
1 polymer ?
#
loop_
_entity_poly.entity_id
_entity_poly.type
_entity_poly.pdbx_seq_one_letter_code
_entity_poly.pdbx_strand_id
1 'polypeptide(L)'
;MFLNCLRGGTIWKYWICLLTSLELLAAHQCSISVTPEVELQMGLGLPVTGKALKYGIACGLGVDVVSATSGSLFDQMKVALQAERAIQNERLYQSGSMPEKLTIHDSDILKVATIGGAKTLGLDRTTGSLEVGKQADLILIDIKNISLSPSINPVSSVVLYANENHVDTVMIAGKILKRQGKLLDANLENLIERAHRSIERILKERR
;
A
#
# COMPACT_ATOMS: atom_id res chain seq x y z
N MET A 1 26.87 -3.74 12.39
CA MET A 1 25.73 -3.55 13.33
C MET A 1 24.41 -4.07 12.74
N PHE A 2 24.04 -3.74 11.49
CA PHE A 2 22.77 -4.20 10.86
C PHE A 2 22.62 -5.71 10.68
N LEU A 3 23.71 -6.45 10.44
CA LEU A 3 23.66 -7.90 10.18
C LEU A 3 23.06 -8.72 11.33
N ASN A 4 23.21 -8.28 12.59
CA ASN A 4 22.65 -8.98 13.75
C ASN A 4 21.12 -8.89 13.85
N CYS A 5 20.50 -7.96 13.09
CA CYS A 5 19.06 -7.73 13.04
C CYS A 5 18.38 -8.45 11.86
N LEU A 6 19.14 -9.14 11.00
CA LEU A 6 18.59 -9.91 9.87
C LEU A 6 18.01 -11.23 10.36
N ARG A 7 16.71 -11.27 10.63
CA ARG A 7 16.00 -12.47 11.07
C ARG A 7 14.64 -12.57 10.39
N GLY A 8 14.15 -13.79 10.23
CA GLY A 8 12.81 -14.06 9.74
C GLY A 8 11.76 -13.32 10.59
N GLY A 9 10.77 -12.72 9.92
CA GLY A 9 9.72 -11.93 10.56
C GLY A 9 10.11 -10.49 10.93
N THR A 10 11.35 -10.05 10.62
CA THR A 10 11.71 -8.64 10.74
C THR A 10 11.25 -7.87 9.50
N ILE A 11 10.50 -6.79 9.73
CA ILE A 11 9.99 -5.90 8.68
C ILE A 11 10.94 -4.72 8.51
N TRP A 12 11.40 -4.50 7.28
CA TRP A 12 12.28 -3.41 6.91
C TRP A 12 11.52 -2.34 6.12
N LYS A 13 11.92 -1.08 6.25
CA LYS A 13 11.23 0.09 5.66
C LYS A 13 12.25 1.09 5.09
N TYR A 14 11.86 1.80 4.03
CA TYR A 14 12.59 2.90 3.39
C TYR A 14 14.03 2.59 2.95
N TRP A 15 14.86 3.64 2.98
CA TRP A 15 16.31 3.76 2.84
C TRP A 15 17.12 2.64 3.51
N ILE A 16 16.63 1.98 4.56
CA ILE A 16 17.37 0.88 5.18
C ILE A 16 17.50 -0.29 4.19
N CYS A 17 16.55 -0.46 3.28
CA CYS A 17 16.64 -1.41 2.16
C CYS A 17 17.62 -0.97 1.06
N LEU A 18 18.02 0.31 1.02
CA LEU A 18 19.07 0.82 0.12
C LEU A 18 20.47 0.65 0.73
N LEU A 19 20.57 0.70 2.06
CA LEU A 19 21.82 0.47 2.80
C LEU A 19 22.15 -1.03 3.00
N THR A 20 21.15 -1.90 2.83
CA THR A 20 21.28 -3.35 3.03
C THR A 20 20.98 -4.05 1.70
N SER A 21 21.79 -5.05 1.31
CA SER A 21 21.50 -5.81 0.08
C SER A 21 20.14 -6.52 0.17
N LEU A 22 19.30 -6.35 -0.85
CA LEU A 22 18.03 -7.09 -0.96
C LEU A 22 18.25 -8.60 -0.98
N GLU A 23 19.40 -9.07 -1.49
CA GLU A 23 19.78 -10.49 -1.44
C GLU A 23 19.95 -10.99 0.00
N LEU A 24 20.50 -10.14 0.89
CA LEU A 24 20.64 -10.49 2.29
C LEU A 24 19.29 -10.54 3.00
N LEU A 25 18.39 -9.60 2.69
CA LEU A 25 17.02 -9.60 3.22
C LEU A 25 16.26 -10.86 2.77
N ALA A 26 16.39 -11.22 1.49
CA ALA A 26 15.80 -12.45 0.95
C ALA A 26 16.37 -13.71 1.63
N ALA A 27 17.71 -13.79 1.77
CA ALA A 27 18.39 -14.93 2.39
C ALA A 27 17.97 -15.15 3.86
N HIS A 28 17.59 -14.10 4.57
CA HIS A 28 17.17 -14.16 5.98
C HIS A 28 15.65 -14.14 6.16
N GLN A 29 14.87 -14.29 5.08
CA GLN A 29 13.40 -14.31 5.12
C GLN A 29 12.81 -13.06 5.80
N CYS A 30 13.48 -11.91 5.63
CA CYS A 30 12.93 -10.63 6.05
C CYS A 30 11.77 -10.23 5.13
N SER A 31 10.95 -9.28 5.59
CA SER A 31 9.89 -8.67 4.79
C SER A 31 10.09 -7.17 4.67
N ILE A 32 9.41 -6.55 3.71
CA ILE A 32 9.53 -5.12 3.43
C ILE A 32 8.13 -4.47 3.50
N SER A 33 8.07 -3.30 4.15
CA SER A 33 6.98 -2.35 4.04
C SER A 33 7.43 -1.20 3.18
N VAL A 34 6.81 -1.03 2.01
CA VAL A 34 7.10 0.07 1.07
C VAL A 34 6.07 1.17 1.28
N THR A 35 6.51 2.44 1.28
CA THR A 35 5.62 3.59 1.49
C THR A 35 5.79 4.62 0.38
N PRO A 36 5.26 4.34 -0.83
CA PRO A 36 5.63 5.01 -2.06
C PRO A 36 5.51 6.53 -2.04
N GLU A 37 4.39 7.08 -1.53
CA GLU A 37 4.21 8.53 -1.50
C GLU A 37 5.26 9.20 -0.63
N VAL A 38 5.50 8.70 0.59
CA VAL A 38 6.47 9.32 1.50
C VAL A 38 7.88 9.20 0.95
N GLU A 39 8.23 8.05 0.36
CA GLU A 39 9.55 7.82 -0.21
C GLU A 39 9.90 8.83 -1.29
N LEU A 40 8.94 9.08 -2.20
CA LEU A 40 9.07 10.08 -3.26
C LEU A 40 8.98 11.51 -2.73
N GLN A 41 8.01 11.81 -1.87
CA GLN A 41 7.70 13.16 -1.39
C GLN A 41 8.77 13.71 -0.46
N MET A 42 9.38 12.88 0.38
CA MET A 42 10.34 13.30 1.40
C MET A 42 11.80 13.03 1.00
N GLY A 43 12.05 12.62 -0.25
CA GLY A 43 13.41 12.40 -0.76
C GLY A 43 14.10 11.18 -0.13
N LEU A 44 13.36 10.15 0.27
CA LEU A 44 13.91 8.93 0.86
C LEU A 44 14.36 7.89 -0.19
N GLY A 45 14.35 8.29 -1.46
CA GLY A 45 14.73 7.47 -2.61
C GLY A 45 13.55 6.89 -3.36
N LEU A 46 13.85 6.02 -4.32
CA LEU A 46 12.84 5.36 -5.14
C LEU A 46 12.24 4.17 -4.39
N PRO A 47 10.92 3.95 -4.47
CA PRO A 47 10.27 2.77 -3.92
C PRO A 47 10.92 1.49 -4.43
N VAL A 48 11.00 0.48 -3.56
CA VAL A 48 11.66 -0.81 -3.85
C VAL A 48 10.68 -1.92 -4.19
N THR A 49 9.41 -1.60 -4.49
CA THR A 49 8.33 -2.56 -4.74
C THR A 49 8.72 -3.62 -5.78
N GLY A 50 9.14 -3.18 -6.97
CA GLY A 50 9.50 -4.06 -8.08
C GLY A 50 10.77 -4.86 -7.79
N LYS A 51 11.72 -4.27 -7.07
CA LYS A 51 12.93 -5.00 -6.62
C LYS A 51 12.56 -6.09 -5.60
N ALA A 52 11.74 -5.78 -4.60
CA ALA A 52 11.29 -6.74 -3.60
C ALA A 52 10.58 -7.94 -4.25
N LEU A 53 9.66 -7.66 -5.19
CA LEU A 53 9.00 -8.69 -5.99
C LEU A 53 10.00 -9.54 -6.78
N LYS A 54 10.99 -8.91 -7.44
CA LYS A 54 12.03 -9.62 -8.21
C LYS A 54 12.86 -10.57 -7.34
N TYR A 55 13.17 -10.19 -6.10
CA TYR A 55 13.93 -11.02 -5.15
C TYR A 55 13.05 -11.99 -4.34
N GLY A 56 11.74 -12.05 -4.60
CA GLY A 56 10.82 -12.92 -3.87
C GLY A 56 10.64 -12.56 -2.40
N ILE A 57 10.92 -11.30 -2.02
CA ILE A 57 10.79 -10.80 -0.67
C ILE A 57 9.32 -10.46 -0.41
N ALA A 58 8.77 -10.89 0.73
CA ALA A 58 7.42 -10.49 1.14
C ALA A 58 7.35 -8.95 1.23
N CYS A 59 6.42 -8.36 0.51
CA CYS A 59 6.31 -6.92 0.33
C CYS A 59 4.87 -6.48 0.57
N GLY A 60 4.69 -5.46 1.42
CA GLY A 60 3.41 -4.83 1.71
C GLY A 60 3.47 -3.31 1.50
N LEU A 61 2.31 -2.68 1.30
CA LEU A 61 2.21 -1.22 1.25
C LEU A 61 1.91 -0.64 2.63
N GLY A 62 2.49 0.52 2.91
CA GLY A 62 2.15 1.36 4.05
C GLY A 62 1.95 2.81 3.61
N VAL A 63 1.13 3.54 4.35
CA VAL A 63 0.87 4.97 4.12
C VAL A 63 1.92 5.86 4.78
N ASP A 64 2.36 5.46 5.97
CA ASP A 64 3.29 6.23 6.79
C ASP A 64 2.74 7.57 7.31
N VAL A 65 3.39 8.70 7.03
CA VAL A 65 3.11 9.98 7.71
C VAL A 65 2.01 10.79 7.02
N VAL A 66 0.78 10.63 7.49
CA VAL A 66 -0.42 11.34 6.97
C VAL A 66 -0.41 12.87 7.16
N SER A 67 0.64 13.44 7.78
CA SER A 67 0.87 14.88 7.81
C SER A 67 1.57 15.41 6.56
N ALA A 68 2.18 14.54 5.75
CA ALA A 68 2.91 14.88 4.53
C ALA A 68 2.32 14.25 3.27
N THR A 69 1.47 13.22 3.43
CA THR A 69 0.94 12.39 2.34
C THR A 69 -0.51 12.02 2.57
N SER A 70 -1.15 11.44 1.56
CA SER A 70 -2.51 10.91 1.62
C SER A 70 -2.63 9.78 2.64
N GLY A 71 -3.78 9.67 3.31
CA GLY A 71 -4.15 8.53 4.17
C GLY A 71 -4.51 7.24 3.42
N SER A 72 -4.41 7.25 2.09
CA SER A 72 -5.02 6.25 1.20
C SER A 72 -4.06 5.12 0.81
N LEU A 73 -4.48 3.87 0.97
CA LEU A 73 -3.81 2.72 0.34
C LEU A 73 -4.09 2.62 -1.17
N PHE A 74 -5.17 3.22 -1.68
CA PHE A 74 -5.40 3.29 -3.13
C PHE A 74 -4.37 4.20 -3.80
N ASP A 75 -4.06 5.34 -3.18
CA ASP A 75 -3.00 6.21 -3.66
C ASP A 75 -1.63 5.51 -3.59
N GLN A 76 -1.33 4.79 -2.49
CA GLN A 76 -0.08 4.01 -2.41
C GLN A 76 0.02 2.95 -3.52
N MET A 77 -1.07 2.26 -3.86
CA MET A 77 -1.07 1.30 -4.98
C MET A 77 -0.73 1.99 -6.31
N LYS A 78 -1.42 3.08 -6.62
CA LYS A 78 -1.22 3.84 -7.85
C LYS A 78 0.21 4.38 -7.95
N VAL A 79 0.71 4.98 -6.87
CA VAL A 79 2.05 5.56 -6.81
C VAL A 79 3.13 4.48 -6.87
N ALA A 80 2.95 3.33 -6.21
CA ALA A 80 3.89 2.20 -6.34
C ALA A 80 4.02 1.75 -7.80
N LEU A 81 2.89 1.56 -8.49
CA LEU A 81 2.88 1.13 -9.88
C LEU A 81 3.54 2.15 -10.81
N GLN A 82 3.19 3.43 -10.64
CA GLN A 82 3.71 4.51 -11.48
C GLN A 82 5.20 4.76 -11.23
N ALA A 83 5.66 4.66 -9.99
CA ALA A 83 7.08 4.74 -9.66
C ALA A 83 7.87 3.64 -10.37
N GLU A 84 7.42 2.38 -10.29
CA GLU A 84 8.10 1.27 -10.96
C GLU A 84 8.11 1.43 -12.49
N ARG A 85 6.99 1.87 -13.08
CA ARG A 85 6.95 2.17 -14.52
C ARG A 85 7.88 3.32 -14.88
N ALA A 86 7.93 4.40 -14.08
CA ALA A 86 8.83 5.53 -14.32
C ALA A 86 10.30 5.10 -14.29
N ILE A 87 10.70 4.32 -13.27
CA ILE A 87 12.07 3.80 -13.13
C ILE A 87 12.52 2.99 -14.35
N GLN A 88 11.61 2.17 -14.89
CA GLN A 88 11.91 1.31 -16.04
C GLN A 88 11.90 2.10 -17.35
N ASN A 89 10.90 2.97 -17.51
CA ASN A 89 10.71 3.76 -18.72
C ASN A 89 11.82 4.79 -18.88
N GLU A 90 12.35 5.36 -17.79
CA GLU A 90 13.45 6.33 -17.85
C GLU A 90 14.67 5.76 -18.58
N ARG A 91 15.02 4.50 -18.31
CA ARG A 91 16.16 3.84 -18.98
C ARG A 91 15.96 3.70 -20.49
N LEU A 92 14.73 3.36 -20.90
CA LEU A 92 14.37 3.21 -22.32
C LEU A 92 14.26 4.57 -23.01
N TYR A 93 13.69 5.55 -22.31
CA TYR A 93 13.58 6.92 -22.80
C TYR A 93 14.96 7.52 -23.08
N GLN A 94 15.91 7.33 -22.17
CA GLN A 94 17.31 7.73 -22.36
C GLN A 94 17.99 7.04 -23.55
N SER A 95 17.56 5.82 -23.91
CA SER A 95 18.03 5.11 -25.11
C SER A 95 17.18 5.40 -26.36
N GLY A 96 16.30 6.40 -26.33
CA GLY A 96 15.44 6.77 -27.46
C GLY A 96 14.38 5.72 -27.82
N SER A 97 13.99 4.87 -26.87
CA SER A 97 13.09 3.72 -27.08
C SER A 97 11.84 3.84 -26.21
N MET A 98 10.73 3.22 -26.66
CA MET A 98 9.52 3.07 -25.86
C MET A 98 9.41 1.66 -25.27
N PRO A 99 8.74 1.49 -24.11
CA PRO A 99 8.48 0.16 -23.56
C PRO A 99 7.53 -0.64 -24.45
N GLU A 100 7.97 -1.81 -24.90
CA GLU A 100 7.12 -2.75 -25.66
C GLU A 100 6.30 -3.69 -24.77
N LYS A 101 6.74 -3.87 -23.51
CA LYS A 101 6.14 -4.80 -22.54
C LYS A 101 6.10 -4.19 -21.16
N LEU A 102 5.02 -4.47 -20.43
CA LEU A 102 4.91 -4.17 -19.00
C LEU A 102 5.61 -5.27 -18.20
N THR A 103 6.48 -4.89 -17.26
CA THR A 103 7.15 -5.86 -16.37
C THR A 103 6.45 -5.98 -15.01
N ILE A 104 5.66 -4.97 -14.63
CA ILE A 104 4.83 -4.96 -13.43
C ILE A 104 3.38 -4.63 -13.80
N HIS A 105 2.46 -5.43 -13.27
CA HIS A 105 1.04 -5.36 -13.60
C HIS A 105 0.26 -4.86 -12.39
N ASP A 106 -0.93 -4.33 -12.66
CA ASP A 106 -1.85 -3.85 -11.62
C ASP A 106 -2.18 -4.99 -10.63
N SER A 107 -2.26 -6.24 -11.10
CA SER A 107 -2.47 -7.43 -10.26
C SER A 107 -1.32 -7.73 -9.30
N ASP A 108 -0.08 -7.38 -9.65
CA ASP A 108 1.06 -7.52 -8.75
C ASP A 108 0.93 -6.53 -7.60
N ILE A 109 0.53 -5.30 -7.90
CA ILE A 109 0.33 -4.25 -6.90
C ILE A 109 -0.86 -4.56 -5.99
N LEU A 110 -1.97 -5.07 -6.54
CA LEU A 110 -3.10 -5.51 -5.72
C LEU A 110 -2.69 -6.65 -4.77
N LYS A 111 -1.82 -7.57 -5.20
CA LYS A 111 -1.25 -8.59 -4.32
C LYS A 111 -0.39 -7.96 -3.22
N VAL A 112 0.49 -7.01 -3.54
CA VAL A 112 1.30 -6.29 -2.54
C VAL A 112 0.40 -5.60 -1.50
N ALA A 113 -0.70 -4.99 -1.94
CA ALA A 113 -1.66 -4.32 -1.05
C ALA A 113 -2.51 -5.27 -0.20
N THR A 114 -2.57 -6.56 -0.52
CA THR A 114 -3.42 -7.56 0.15
C THR A 114 -2.58 -8.69 0.74
N ILE A 115 -2.43 -9.82 0.05
CA ILE A 115 -1.71 -11.00 0.54
C ILE A 115 -0.22 -10.70 0.81
N GLY A 116 0.38 -9.77 0.07
CA GLY A 116 1.74 -9.29 0.29
C GLY A 116 1.88 -8.59 1.64
N GLY A 117 0.98 -7.66 1.95
CA GLY A 117 0.88 -7.05 3.28
C GLY A 117 0.65 -8.08 4.40
N ALA A 118 -0.25 -9.04 4.20
CA ALA A 118 -0.48 -10.11 5.17
C ALA A 118 0.79 -10.95 5.40
N LYS A 119 1.52 -11.33 4.33
CA LYS A 119 2.81 -12.03 4.44
C LYS A 119 3.87 -11.19 5.14
N THR A 120 3.94 -9.89 4.84
CA THR A 120 4.88 -8.98 5.50
C THR A 120 4.67 -8.95 7.01
N LEU A 121 3.41 -9.05 7.47
CA LEU A 121 3.03 -9.05 8.89
C LEU A 121 2.97 -10.45 9.52
N GLY A 122 3.22 -11.54 8.77
CA GLY A 122 3.04 -12.91 9.27
C GLY A 122 1.59 -13.32 9.52
N LEU A 123 0.64 -12.68 8.85
CA LEU A 123 -0.81 -12.89 8.97
C LEU A 123 -1.42 -13.59 7.75
N ASP A 124 -0.60 -14.12 6.84
CA ASP A 124 -1.04 -14.72 5.58
C ASP A 124 -1.84 -16.02 5.76
N ARG A 125 -1.80 -16.65 6.95
CA ARG A 125 -2.70 -17.75 7.31
C ARG A 125 -4.08 -17.28 7.79
N THR A 126 -4.22 -16.00 8.14
CA THR A 126 -5.41 -15.41 8.75
C THR A 126 -6.18 -14.55 7.75
N THR A 127 -5.50 -13.75 6.94
CA THR A 127 -6.11 -12.73 6.07
C THR A 127 -5.31 -12.51 4.77
N GLY A 128 -5.73 -11.54 3.96
CA GLY A 128 -5.05 -11.09 2.74
C GLY A 128 -5.48 -11.79 1.45
N SER A 129 -6.32 -12.82 1.53
CA SER A 129 -6.90 -13.52 0.36
C SER A 129 -8.23 -14.16 0.70
N LEU A 130 -9.03 -14.40 -0.34
CA LEU A 130 -10.34 -15.07 -0.24
C LEU A 130 -10.15 -16.57 -0.36
N GLU A 131 -9.86 -17.22 0.76
CA GLU A 131 -9.64 -18.67 0.85
C GLU A 131 -10.43 -19.25 2.02
N VAL A 132 -10.98 -20.46 1.86
CA VAL A 132 -11.71 -21.15 2.93
C VAL A 132 -10.79 -21.33 4.15
N GLY A 133 -11.29 -20.98 5.33
CA GLY A 133 -10.56 -21.05 6.60
C GLY A 133 -9.88 -19.75 7.03
N LYS A 134 -9.81 -18.73 6.17
CA LYS A 134 -9.35 -17.37 6.54
C LYS A 134 -10.48 -16.52 7.11
N GLN A 135 -10.11 -15.45 7.82
CA GLN A 135 -11.06 -14.46 8.31
C GLN A 135 -11.75 -13.75 7.15
N ALA A 136 -13.02 -13.40 7.34
CA ALA A 136 -13.79 -12.61 6.39
C ALA A 136 -13.45 -11.12 6.52
N ASP A 137 -12.23 -10.78 6.07
CA ASP A 137 -11.72 -9.41 5.93
C ASP A 137 -11.94 -8.96 4.49
N LEU A 138 -13.04 -8.26 4.24
CA LEU A 138 -13.55 -7.97 2.89
C LEU A 138 -13.82 -6.48 2.72
N ILE A 139 -13.57 -5.99 1.52
CA ILE A 139 -14.12 -4.72 1.04
C ILE A 139 -14.94 -4.97 -0.22
N LEU A 140 -16.07 -4.28 -0.35
CA LEU A 140 -16.85 -4.22 -1.58
C LEU A 140 -16.68 -2.84 -2.19
N ILE A 141 -16.36 -2.79 -3.47
CA ILE A 141 -16.11 -1.55 -4.22
C ILE A 141 -17.23 -1.35 -5.24
N ASP A 142 -17.86 -0.18 -5.22
CA ASP A 142 -18.92 0.18 -6.16
C ASP A 142 -18.34 0.64 -7.50
N ILE A 143 -18.26 -0.30 -8.45
CA ILE A 143 -17.79 -0.04 -9.82
C ILE A 143 -18.83 0.65 -10.71
N LYS A 144 -20.06 0.89 -10.22
CA LYS A 144 -21.10 1.62 -10.97
C LYS A 144 -20.93 3.13 -10.86
N ASN A 145 -20.07 3.60 -9.97
CA ASN A 145 -19.71 5.01 -9.90
C ASN A 145 -19.16 5.49 -11.25
N ILE A 146 -19.57 6.69 -11.67
CA ILE A 146 -19.18 7.26 -12.97
C ILE A 146 -17.65 7.36 -13.14
N SER A 147 -16.91 7.50 -12.05
CA SER A 147 -15.44 7.61 -12.07
C SER A 147 -14.74 6.26 -12.31
N LEU A 148 -15.48 5.14 -12.17
CA LEU A 148 -14.97 3.77 -12.37
C LEU A 148 -15.63 3.04 -13.54
N SER A 149 -16.70 3.60 -14.10
CA SER A 149 -17.51 2.98 -15.15
C SER A 149 -17.19 3.59 -16.54
N PRO A 150 -17.07 2.77 -17.60
CA PRO A 150 -17.12 1.31 -17.60
C PRO A 150 -15.84 0.67 -17.03
N SER A 151 -15.99 -0.36 -16.20
CA SER A 151 -14.87 -1.16 -15.72
C SER A 151 -14.65 -2.37 -16.63
N ILE A 152 -13.62 -2.34 -17.47
CA ILE A 152 -13.24 -3.47 -18.34
C ILE A 152 -12.37 -4.47 -17.56
N ASN A 153 -11.41 -3.96 -16.77
CA ASN A 153 -10.59 -4.75 -15.88
C ASN A 153 -10.76 -4.26 -14.44
N PRO A 154 -11.47 -5.02 -13.57
CA PRO A 154 -11.70 -4.62 -12.19
C PRO A 154 -10.41 -4.39 -11.39
N VAL A 155 -9.35 -5.14 -11.66
CA VAL A 155 -8.06 -4.97 -10.96
C VAL A 155 -7.44 -3.61 -11.30
N SER A 156 -7.42 -3.26 -12.58
CA SER A 156 -6.96 -1.94 -13.03
C SER A 156 -7.84 -0.84 -12.46
N SER A 157 -9.16 -1.03 -12.43
CA SER A 157 -10.09 -0.07 -11.81
C SER A 157 -9.76 0.19 -10.33
N VAL A 158 -9.46 -0.87 -9.57
CA VAL A 158 -9.07 -0.75 -8.17
C VAL A 158 -7.72 -0.05 -8.00
N VAL A 159 -6.72 -0.44 -8.77
CA VAL A 159 -5.33 0.04 -8.57
C VAL A 159 -5.09 1.44 -9.10
N LEU A 160 -5.74 1.83 -10.19
CA LEU A 160 -5.44 3.09 -10.90
C LEU A 160 -6.46 4.21 -10.63
N TYR A 161 -7.71 3.85 -10.34
CA TYR A 161 -8.84 4.79 -10.39
C TYR A 161 -9.68 4.84 -9.11
N ALA A 162 -9.69 3.77 -8.30
CA ALA A 162 -10.48 3.73 -7.07
C ALA A 162 -9.87 4.59 -5.95
N ASN A 163 -10.71 4.86 -4.94
CA ASN A 163 -10.40 5.59 -3.72
C ASN A 163 -11.41 5.16 -2.63
N GLU A 164 -11.28 5.71 -1.42
CA GLU A 164 -12.08 5.32 -0.24
C GLU A 164 -13.59 5.55 -0.42
N ASN A 165 -13.98 6.54 -1.23
CA ASN A 165 -15.38 6.87 -1.49
C ASN A 165 -16.07 5.80 -2.34
N HIS A 166 -15.30 5.05 -3.12
CA HIS A 166 -15.83 3.92 -3.89
C HIS A 166 -16.03 2.66 -3.05
N VAL A 167 -15.49 2.60 -1.82
CA VAL A 167 -15.69 1.45 -0.92
C VAL A 167 -17.10 1.52 -0.33
N ASP A 168 -17.97 0.61 -0.73
CA ASP A 168 -19.35 0.54 -0.24
C ASP A 168 -19.43 -0.10 1.16
N THR A 169 -18.83 -1.28 1.28
CA THR A 169 -18.93 -2.13 2.47
C THR A 169 -17.53 -2.56 2.93
N VAL A 170 -17.31 -2.57 4.24
CA VAL A 170 -16.10 -3.09 4.88
C VAL A 170 -16.51 -4.09 5.93
N MET A 171 -15.90 -5.27 5.90
CA MET A 171 -16.09 -6.36 6.84
C MET A 171 -14.73 -6.75 7.42
N ILE A 172 -14.66 -6.93 8.74
CA ILE A 172 -13.46 -7.41 9.43
C ILE A 172 -13.86 -8.58 10.32
N ALA A 173 -13.21 -9.73 10.14
CA ALA A 173 -13.54 -10.99 10.80
C ALA A 173 -15.05 -11.32 10.77
N GLY A 174 -15.72 -11.02 9.65
CA GLY A 174 -17.17 -11.24 9.48
C GLY A 174 -18.07 -10.14 10.04
N LYS A 175 -17.55 -9.18 10.80
CA LYS A 175 -18.30 -8.03 11.32
C LYS A 175 -18.30 -6.90 10.29
N ILE A 176 -19.48 -6.44 9.88
CA ILE A 176 -19.63 -5.28 9.00
C ILE A 176 -19.35 -4.00 9.80
N LEU A 177 -18.43 -3.16 9.33
CA LEU A 177 -18.06 -1.88 9.95
C LEU A 177 -18.41 -0.66 9.08
N LYS A 178 -18.53 -0.86 7.76
CA LYS A 178 -19.03 0.12 6.79
C LYS A 178 -20.06 -0.57 5.91
N ARG A 179 -21.15 0.10 5.56
CA ARG A 179 -22.17 -0.40 4.61
C ARG A 179 -22.82 0.76 3.86
N GLN A 180 -23.08 0.61 2.57
CA GLN A 180 -23.71 1.67 1.76
C GLN A 180 -22.96 3.01 1.85
N GLY A 181 -21.62 2.94 1.87
CA GLY A 181 -20.76 4.11 1.98
C GLY A 181 -20.65 4.71 3.39
N LYS A 182 -21.39 4.21 4.39
CA LYS A 182 -21.46 4.79 5.75
C LYS A 182 -20.80 3.90 6.79
N LEU A 183 -20.04 4.50 7.71
CA LEU A 183 -19.50 3.81 8.88
C LEU A 183 -20.62 3.50 9.88
N LEU A 184 -20.64 2.30 10.45
CA LEU A 184 -21.72 1.84 11.34
C LEU A 184 -21.48 2.16 12.81
N ASP A 185 -20.23 2.07 13.28
CA ASP A 185 -19.87 2.20 14.70
C ASP A 185 -19.02 3.46 14.98
N ALA A 186 -19.19 4.55 14.22
CA ALA A 186 -18.38 5.76 14.35
C ALA A 186 -19.23 7.03 14.50
N ASN A 187 -19.03 7.76 15.61
CA ASN A 187 -19.50 9.14 15.73
C ASN A 187 -18.49 10.06 15.02
N LEU A 188 -18.69 10.24 13.71
CA LEU A 188 -17.76 10.97 12.85
C LEU A 188 -17.64 12.45 13.25
N GLU A 189 -18.74 13.08 13.63
CA GLU A 189 -18.75 14.49 14.08
C GLU A 189 -17.85 14.66 15.32
N ASN A 190 -18.03 13.82 16.34
CA ASN A 190 -17.19 13.86 17.53
C ASN A 190 -15.72 13.57 17.24
N LEU A 191 -15.43 12.64 16.34
CA LEU A 191 -14.05 12.33 15.94
C LEU A 191 -13.37 13.53 15.25
N ILE A 192 -14.08 14.20 14.34
CA ILE A 192 -13.59 15.42 13.66
C ILE A 192 -13.34 16.53 14.68
N GLU A 193 -14.27 16.77 15.61
CA GLU A 193 -14.06 17.75 16.68
C GLU A 193 -12.83 17.44 17.55
N ARG A 194 -12.62 16.16 17.90
CA ARG A 194 -11.45 15.74 18.67
C ARG A 194 -10.15 15.98 17.90
N ALA A 195 -10.14 15.74 16.59
CA ALA A 195 -9.00 16.05 15.73
C ALA A 195 -8.70 17.57 15.71
N HIS A 196 -9.73 18.41 15.55
CA HIS A 196 -9.58 19.87 15.62
C HIS A 196 -9.03 20.34 16.98
N ARG A 197 -9.57 19.83 18.09
CA ARG A 197 -9.06 20.17 19.43
C ARG A 197 -7.59 19.76 19.61
N SER A 198 -7.19 18.63 19.03
CA SER A 198 -5.81 18.15 19.10
C SER A 198 -4.85 19.08 18.35
N ILE A 199 -5.19 19.53 17.14
CA ILE A 199 -4.31 20.43 16.37
C ILE A 199 -4.23 21.82 17.02
N GLU A 200 -5.33 22.36 17.54
CA GLU A 200 -5.32 23.62 18.29
C GLU A 200 -4.36 23.58 19.49
N ARG A 201 -4.36 22.47 20.24
CA ARG A 201 -3.45 22.28 21.38
C ARG A 201 -1.99 22.22 20.93
N ILE A 202 -1.66 21.41 19.91
CA ILE A 202 -0.30 21.28 19.38
C ILE A 202 0.23 22.63 18.87
N LEU A 203 -0.61 23.42 18.21
CA LEU A 203 -0.21 24.74 17.69
C LEU A 203 0.00 25.78 18.81
N LYS A 204 -0.73 25.68 19.92
CA LYS A 204 -0.52 26.52 21.10
C LYS A 204 0.79 26.19 21.81
N GLU A 205 1.13 24.91 21.94
CA GLU A 205 2.37 24.43 22.59
C GLU A 205 3.65 24.70 21.77
N ARG A 206 3.51 25.01 20.48
CA ARG A 206 4.63 25.36 19.58
C ARG A 206 5.00 26.86 19.59
N ARG A 207 4.20 27.72 20.23
CA ARG A 207 4.51 29.15 20.41
C ARG A 207 5.27 29.37 21.69
#